data_AF-A0A7C4W8I9-F1
#
_entry.id   AF-A0A7C4W8I9-F1
#
_cell.length_a   1.000
_cell.length_b   1.000
_cell.length_c   1.000
_cell.angle_alpha   90.00
_cell.angle_beta   90.00
_cell.angle_gamma   90.00
#
_symmetry.space_group_name_H-M   'P 1'
#
loop_
_entity.id
_entity.type
_entity.pdbx_description
1 polymer ?
#
loop_
_entity_poly.entity_id
_entity_poly.type
_entity_poly.pdbx_seq_one_letter_code
_entity_poly.pdbx_strand_id
1 'polypeptide(L)'
;MEFKAGDNDYSVQRRLFVLYRDLDGKVYDVELPLTSMVDPKEFREELGLPSYIDLKYYPIRSAIVTLWAALNANRLHELYPNAFEKRISKNPIPALLFGGAAVKIHCPSANFGNSLDRDIKDMDFIVPKKQGTDFYRLLLGMDKAFGTCYKSFVTANDKRFNAWRHGERYRVTTINGVNGEGLPTITVLDIFCDRIELRHRVDVNEEFERYKENLYTIGLEPLILSKAQFIFDAPRASAEEFKQYGQDYRIISYPYYAKDRIIVGMEDKDVKDVCAIFLDHDLGEGPEEINPKKMRRTLERDKKLALTVTLNLRNIVEKADVLERWLSKSDVAKVTDRIERLLRELPTVEKKWDKPWWDTAVETPQIW
;
A
#
# COMPACT_ATOMS: atom_id res chain seq x y z
N MET A 1 23.51 7.23 -3.59
CA MET A 1 24.23 8.24 -2.80
C MET A 1 24.28 7.72 -1.37
N GLU A 2 25.45 7.32 -0.88
CA GLU A 2 25.64 6.84 0.49
C GLU A 2 25.58 8.05 1.45
N PHE A 3 24.74 7.98 2.48
CA PHE A 3 24.87 8.87 3.63
C PHE A 3 25.94 8.29 4.55
N LYS A 4 27.15 8.87 4.52
CA LYS A 4 28.16 8.62 5.55
C LYS A 4 27.87 9.54 6.73
N ALA A 5 27.74 8.97 7.92
CA ALA A 5 27.90 9.69 9.17
C ALA A 5 29.39 10.04 9.34
N GLY A 6 29.73 11.33 9.32
CA GLY A 6 31.10 11.81 9.48
C GLY A 6 31.18 13.33 9.51
N ASP A 7 31.53 13.83 10.70
CA ASP A 7 32.13 15.12 11.08
C ASP A 7 31.55 16.46 10.60
N ASN A 8 31.19 17.25 11.61
CA ASN A 8 30.82 18.66 11.57
C ASN A 8 31.95 19.53 11.02
N ASP A 9 31.81 20.03 9.78
CA ASP A 9 32.10 21.43 9.44
C ASP A 9 31.64 21.72 8.00
N TYR A 10 30.41 22.25 7.85
CA TYR A 10 30.04 23.13 6.74
C TYR A 10 28.90 24.02 7.24
N SER A 11 29.04 25.33 7.06
CA SER A 11 27.95 26.30 7.15
C SER A 11 26.91 25.98 6.06
N VAL A 12 26.11 24.94 6.26
CA VAL A 12 25.02 24.61 5.36
C VAL A 12 23.99 25.72 5.49
N GLN A 13 23.85 26.53 4.44
CA GLN A 13 22.95 27.67 4.42
C GLN A 13 21.51 27.16 4.58
N ARG A 14 21.00 27.23 5.81
CA ARG A 14 19.62 26.83 6.11
C ARG A 14 18.68 27.74 5.33
N ARG A 15 17.94 27.13 4.41
CA ARG A 15 16.94 27.82 3.59
C ARG A 15 15.58 27.24 3.89
N LEU A 16 14.60 28.12 4.08
CA LEU A 16 13.21 27.74 4.21
C LEU A 16 12.64 27.37 2.83
N PHE A 17 12.03 26.20 2.72
CA PHE A 17 11.35 25.72 1.53
C PHE A 17 9.87 25.54 1.81
N VAL A 18 9.01 26.12 0.97
CA VAL A 18 7.56 26.00 1.09
C VAL A 18 7.12 24.67 0.48
N LEU A 19 6.64 23.76 1.32
CA LEU A 19 6.07 22.47 0.91
C LEU A 19 4.69 22.66 0.29
N TYR A 20 3.86 23.49 0.91
CA TYR A 20 2.47 23.67 0.48
C TYR A 20 1.92 25.04 0.92
N ARG A 21 1.07 25.62 0.08
CA ARG A 21 0.28 26.82 0.40
C ARG A 21 -1.20 26.48 0.27
N ASP A 22 -1.91 26.60 1.37
CA ASP A 22 -3.34 26.34 1.43
C ASP A 22 -4.14 27.53 0.87
N LEU A 23 -5.41 27.31 0.54
CA LEU A 23 -6.28 28.34 -0.01
C LEU A 23 -6.58 29.46 1.00
N ASP A 24 -6.48 29.17 2.29
CA ASP A 24 -6.64 30.14 3.39
C ASP A 24 -5.36 30.96 3.66
N GLY A 25 -4.32 30.76 2.86
CA GLY A 25 -3.03 31.45 2.98
C GLY A 25 -2.07 30.79 3.97
N LYS A 26 -2.47 29.73 4.67
CA LYS A 26 -1.56 28.99 5.56
C LYS A 26 -0.43 28.35 4.75
N VAL A 27 0.79 28.54 5.24
CA VAL A 27 2.01 28.01 4.64
C VAL A 27 2.52 26.84 5.47
N TYR A 28 2.91 25.77 4.79
CA TYR A 28 3.64 24.66 5.37
C TYR A 28 5.02 24.65 4.74
N ASP A 29 6.05 24.70 5.57
CA ASP A 29 7.44 24.80 5.14
C ASP A 29 8.35 23.86 5.95
N VAL A 30 9.58 23.76 5.48
CA VAL A 30 10.65 22.98 6.09
C VAL A 30 12.00 23.64 5.86
N GLU A 31 12.92 23.50 6.81
CA GLU A 31 14.32 23.90 6.62
C GLU A 31 15.06 22.84 5.79
N LEU A 32 15.86 23.30 4.84
CA LEU A 32 16.76 22.46 4.05
C LEU A 32 18.21 22.55 4.56
N PRO A 33 18.99 21.44 4.45
CA PRO A 33 18.58 20.11 3.99
C PRO A 33 17.65 19.41 4.98
N LEU A 34 16.85 18.45 4.49
CA LEU A 34 16.03 17.63 5.38
C LEU A 34 16.92 16.85 6.36
N THR A 35 16.44 16.66 7.58
CA THR A 35 17.16 15.98 8.64
C THR A 35 16.56 14.61 8.96
N SER A 36 17.40 13.65 9.31
CA SER A 36 17.02 12.40 9.97
C SER A 36 17.81 12.30 11.27
N MET A 37 17.12 12.13 12.39
CA MET A 37 17.71 11.99 13.72
C MET A 37 17.83 10.53 14.17
N VAL A 38 17.41 9.60 13.30
CA VAL A 38 17.40 8.16 13.53
C VAL A 38 17.98 7.42 12.34
N ASP A 39 18.48 6.20 12.60
CA ASP A 39 18.85 5.24 11.57
C ASP A 39 17.70 4.25 11.31
N PRO A 40 17.02 4.32 10.14
CA PRO A 40 15.99 3.36 9.77
C PRO A 40 16.46 1.91 9.73
N LYS A 41 17.77 1.66 9.55
CA LYS A 41 18.33 0.31 9.56
C LYS A 41 18.21 -0.33 10.94
N GLU A 42 18.50 0.41 12.00
CA GLU A 42 18.35 -0.05 13.39
C GLU A 42 16.88 -0.41 13.66
N PHE A 43 15.95 0.47 13.27
CA PHE A 43 14.52 0.22 13.46
C PHE A 43 14.01 -0.97 12.65
N ARG A 44 14.51 -1.18 11.43
CA ARG A 44 14.18 -2.38 10.65
C ARG A 44 14.63 -3.65 11.36
N GLU A 45 15.85 -3.66 11.92
CA GLU A 45 16.41 -4.79 12.65
C GLU A 45 15.64 -5.05 13.95
N GLU A 46 15.29 -4.02 14.72
CA GLU A 46 14.44 -4.12 15.92
C GLU A 46 13.04 -4.65 15.62
N LEU A 47 12.46 -4.25 14.48
CA LEU A 47 11.19 -4.78 14.02
C LEU A 47 11.29 -6.25 13.57
N GLY A 48 12.49 -6.75 13.27
CA GLY A 48 12.69 -8.09 12.70
C GLY A 48 12.34 -8.16 11.22
N LEU A 49 12.38 -7.04 10.51
CA LEU A 49 12.03 -6.97 9.09
C LEU A 49 13.19 -7.49 8.20
N PRO A 50 12.89 -8.13 7.06
CA PRO A 50 13.90 -8.73 6.19
C PRO A 50 15.02 -7.79 5.72
N SER A 51 16.23 -8.36 5.59
CA SER A 51 17.43 -7.60 5.25
C SER A 51 17.47 -7.11 3.79
N TYR A 52 16.67 -7.69 2.90
CA TYR A 52 16.58 -7.34 1.48
C TYR A 52 15.76 -6.07 1.20
N ILE A 53 15.00 -5.58 2.18
CA ILE A 53 14.17 -4.38 2.01
C ILE A 53 15.05 -3.17 1.72
N ASP A 54 14.83 -2.52 0.58
CA ASP A 54 15.65 -1.39 0.14
C ASP A 54 15.32 -0.08 0.89
N LEU A 55 16.21 0.30 1.81
CA LEU A 55 16.13 1.53 2.59
C LEU A 55 16.54 2.79 1.82
N LYS A 56 17.10 2.66 0.61
CA LYS A 56 17.32 3.80 -0.29
C LYS A 56 15.98 4.38 -0.74
N TYR A 57 14.95 3.54 -0.82
CA TYR A 57 13.61 3.95 -1.19
C TYR A 57 12.96 4.78 -0.08
N TYR A 58 12.72 6.07 -0.35
CA TYR A 58 12.26 7.03 0.65
C TYR A 58 10.94 6.59 1.33
N PRO A 59 9.89 6.17 0.59
CA PRO A 59 8.66 5.69 1.20
C PRO A 59 8.92 4.55 2.19
N ILE A 60 9.64 3.50 1.79
CA ILE A 60 9.91 2.34 2.65
C ILE A 60 10.67 2.73 3.93
N ARG A 61 11.67 3.62 3.80
CA ARG A 61 12.38 4.17 4.96
C ARG A 61 11.42 4.87 5.93
N SER A 62 10.54 5.73 5.41
CA SER A 62 9.51 6.41 6.22
C SER A 62 8.53 5.43 6.85
N ALA A 63 8.18 4.36 6.13
CA ALA A 63 7.28 3.31 6.60
C ALA A 63 7.84 2.63 7.86
N ILE A 64 9.10 2.21 7.80
CA ILE A 64 9.79 1.50 8.89
C ILE A 64 9.87 2.36 10.15
N VAL A 65 10.26 3.63 10.01
CA VAL A 65 10.32 4.55 11.15
C VAL A 65 8.93 4.78 11.75
N THR A 66 7.90 4.87 10.90
CA THR A 66 6.50 5.02 11.35
C THR A 66 6.00 3.78 12.08
N LEU A 67 6.28 2.58 11.58
CA LEU A 67 5.92 1.31 12.22
C LEU A 67 6.58 1.17 13.59
N TRP A 68 7.89 1.45 13.67
CA TRP A 68 8.61 1.44 14.94
C TRP A 68 7.99 2.44 15.92
N ALA A 69 7.74 3.67 15.49
CA ALA A 69 7.13 4.69 16.33
C ALA A 69 5.73 4.27 16.81
N ALA A 70 4.94 3.62 15.96
CA ALA A 70 3.60 3.12 16.31
C ALA A 70 3.64 2.05 17.41
N LEU A 71 4.58 1.11 17.33
CA LEU A 71 4.77 0.09 18.39
C LEU A 71 5.26 0.70 19.70
N ASN A 72 5.96 1.83 19.62
CA ASN A 72 6.50 2.54 20.78
C ASN A 72 5.60 3.67 21.28
N ALA A 73 4.40 3.86 20.70
CA ALA A 73 3.52 5.00 20.96
C ALA A 73 3.14 5.21 22.44
N ASN A 74 3.18 4.15 23.24
CA ASN A 74 2.94 4.20 24.68
C ASN A 74 4.09 4.78 25.51
N ARG A 75 5.31 4.82 24.95
CA ARG A 75 6.52 5.30 25.63
C ARG A 75 7.26 6.41 24.87
N LEU A 76 6.76 6.86 23.71
CA LEU A 76 7.41 7.95 22.95
C LEU A 76 7.61 9.24 23.75
N HIS A 77 6.71 9.58 24.66
CA HIS A 77 6.86 10.72 25.58
C HIS A 77 8.05 10.60 26.55
N GLU A 78 8.48 9.39 26.87
CA GLU A 78 9.67 9.14 27.71
C GLU A 78 10.94 9.18 26.86
N LEU A 79 10.88 8.63 25.65
CA LEU A 79 12.02 8.56 24.72
C LEU A 79 12.32 9.91 24.04
N TYR A 80 11.28 10.69 23.73
CA TYR A 80 11.34 11.96 23.00
C TYR A 80 10.44 13.02 23.67
N PRO A 81 10.75 13.43 24.91
CA PRO A 81 9.89 14.35 25.69
C PRO A 81 9.70 15.72 25.02
N ASN A 82 10.67 16.17 24.21
CA ASN A 82 10.58 17.43 23.46
C ASN A 82 9.66 17.34 22.22
N ALA A 83 9.42 16.13 21.72
CA ALA A 83 8.53 15.89 20.58
C ALA A 83 7.11 15.53 21.04
N PHE A 84 7.01 14.75 22.12
CA PHE A 84 5.75 14.23 22.65
C PHE A 84 5.62 14.55 24.14
N GLU A 85 5.01 15.71 24.47
CA GLU A 85 4.79 16.13 25.87
C GLU A 85 3.88 15.16 26.66
N LYS A 86 3.01 14.44 25.95
CA LYS A 86 2.05 13.50 26.52
C LYS A 86 2.13 12.19 25.77
N ARG A 87 1.77 11.13 26.49
CA ARG A 87 1.58 9.80 25.91
C ARG A 87 0.58 9.86 24.74
N ILE A 88 0.97 9.28 23.59
CA ILE A 88 0.17 9.28 22.37
C ILE A 88 -0.95 8.24 22.43
N SER A 89 -0.63 7.01 22.84
CA SER A 89 -1.58 5.91 23.02
C SER A 89 -1.25 5.16 24.30
N LYS A 90 -2.25 4.56 24.97
CA LYS A 90 -1.99 3.76 26.20
C LYS A 90 -1.17 2.49 25.91
N ASN A 91 -1.40 1.90 24.74
CA ASN A 91 -0.78 0.66 24.26
C ASN A 91 -0.03 0.92 22.94
N PRO A 92 0.87 0.02 22.52
CA PRO A 92 1.36 -0.02 21.15
C PRO A 92 0.21 0.09 20.13
N ILE A 93 0.44 0.80 19.04
CA ILE A 93 -0.51 0.90 17.92
C ILE A 93 -0.09 -0.14 16.88
N PRO A 94 -0.88 -1.19 16.61
CA PRO A 94 -0.55 -2.19 15.58
C PRO A 94 -0.90 -1.61 14.20
N ALA A 95 -0.06 -0.67 13.74
CA ALA A 95 -0.15 -0.15 12.38
C ALA A 95 0.34 -1.20 11.39
N LEU A 96 -0.44 -1.43 10.34
CA LEU A 96 -0.11 -2.36 9.27
C LEU A 96 0.04 -1.60 7.96
N LEU A 97 1.04 -1.97 7.17
CA LEU A 97 1.16 -1.52 5.79
C LEU A 97 0.29 -2.37 4.87
N PHE A 98 -0.20 -1.76 3.80
CA PHE A 98 -0.74 -2.49 2.66
C PHE A 98 -0.33 -1.84 1.34
N GLY A 99 -0.80 -2.39 0.22
CA GLY A 99 -0.43 -1.92 -1.11
C GLY A 99 1.02 -2.25 -1.45
N GLY A 100 1.67 -1.40 -2.25
CA GLY A 100 3.01 -1.69 -2.78
C GLY A 100 4.09 -1.83 -1.71
N ALA A 101 3.97 -1.10 -0.60
CA ALA A 101 4.95 -1.15 0.48
C ALA A 101 4.94 -2.52 1.17
N ALA A 102 3.76 -3.09 1.41
CA ALA A 102 3.62 -4.44 1.95
C ALA A 102 4.18 -5.50 0.99
N VAL A 103 3.97 -5.34 -0.32
CA VAL A 103 4.54 -6.24 -1.34
C VAL A 103 6.07 -6.22 -1.29
N LYS A 104 6.69 -5.03 -1.21
CA LYS A 104 8.15 -4.94 -1.04
C LYS A 104 8.65 -5.55 0.28
N ILE A 105 7.84 -5.57 1.33
CA ILE A 105 8.22 -6.20 2.61
C ILE A 105 8.21 -7.73 2.54
N HIS A 106 7.24 -8.31 1.82
CA HIS A 106 7.10 -9.77 1.70
C HIS A 106 7.93 -10.36 0.56
N CYS A 107 8.10 -9.63 -0.53
CA CYS A 107 8.55 -10.19 -1.80
C CYS A 107 9.95 -9.65 -2.18
N PRO A 108 11.02 -10.45 -2.07
CA PRO A 108 12.34 -10.11 -2.60
C PRO A 108 12.30 -9.69 -4.06
N SER A 109 11.48 -10.34 -4.89
CA SER A 109 11.35 -10.07 -6.33
C SER A 109 10.80 -8.68 -6.66
N ALA A 110 10.16 -8.01 -5.69
CA ALA A 110 9.63 -6.64 -5.83
C ALA A 110 10.61 -5.55 -5.35
N ASN A 111 11.80 -5.92 -4.86
CA ASN A 111 12.81 -4.97 -4.36
C ASN A 111 13.82 -4.59 -5.45
N PHE A 112 14.58 -3.51 -5.17
CA PHE A 112 15.50 -2.90 -6.12
C PHE A 112 16.37 -3.89 -6.89
N GLY A 113 16.39 -3.75 -8.22
CA GLY A 113 17.22 -4.56 -9.11
C GLY A 113 16.62 -5.92 -9.52
N ASN A 114 15.40 -6.23 -9.08
CA ASN A 114 14.68 -7.44 -9.48
C ASN A 114 13.61 -7.17 -10.56
N SER A 115 13.09 -8.24 -11.15
CA SER A 115 12.18 -8.23 -12.30
C SER A 115 10.85 -7.51 -12.07
N LEU A 116 10.34 -7.54 -10.83
CA LEU A 116 9.06 -6.95 -10.46
C LEU A 116 9.22 -5.67 -9.65
N ASP A 117 10.44 -5.12 -9.59
CA ASP A 117 10.67 -3.82 -8.99
C ASP A 117 9.87 -2.73 -9.70
N ARG A 118 9.27 -1.87 -8.89
CA ARG A 118 8.58 -0.67 -9.32
C ARG A 118 8.60 0.38 -8.21
N ASP A 119 8.44 1.63 -8.64
CA ASP A 119 8.17 2.72 -7.73
C ASP A 119 6.80 2.59 -7.07
N ILE A 120 6.75 2.90 -5.79
CA ILE A 120 5.53 3.05 -5.00
C ILE A 120 5.34 4.55 -4.75
N LYS A 121 4.24 5.10 -5.27
CA LYS A 121 3.94 6.53 -5.16
C LYS A 121 3.51 6.94 -3.76
N ASP A 122 2.73 6.08 -3.11
CA ASP A 122 2.05 6.37 -1.86
C ASP A 122 2.24 5.24 -0.84
N MET A 123 2.25 5.61 0.44
CA MET A 123 2.19 4.65 1.54
C MET A 123 0.78 4.63 2.10
N ASP A 124 0.26 3.45 2.34
CA ASP A 124 -1.03 3.27 2.96
C ASP A 124 -0.89 2.49 4.26
N PHE A 125 -1.46 3.04 5.33
CA PHE A 125 -1.53 2.39 6.62
C PHE A 125 -2.95 1.98 6.94
N ILE A 126 -3.08 0.91 7.71
CA ILE A 126 -4.33 0.52 8.35
C ILE A 126 -4.07 0.28 9.84
N VAL A 127 -4.95 0.81 10.68
CA VAL A 127 -4.84 0.75 12.14
C VAL A 127 -6.18 0.36 12.76
N PRO A 128 -6.23 -0.12 14.01
CA PRO A 128 -7.49 -0.28 14.70
C PRO A 128 -8.21 1.07 14.80
N LYS A 129 -9.51 1.12 14.50
CA LYS A 129 -10.31 2.35 14.52
C LYS A 129 -10.23 3.09 15.85
N LYS A 130 -10.20 2.34 16.95
CA LYS A 130 -10.03 2.87 18.33
C LYS A 130 -8.73 3.64 18.54
N GLN A 131 -7.71 3.41 17.72
CA GLN A 131 -6.39 4.05 17.76
C GLN A 131 -6.13 4.95 16.55
N GLY A 132 -7.10 5.12 15.63
CA GLY A 132 -6.93 5.93 14.42
C GLY A 132 -6.54 7.37 14.69
N THR A 133 -7.18 8.02 15.68
CA THR A 133 -6.82 9.38 16.09
C THR A 133 -5.44 9.46 16.75
N ASP A 134 -5.03 8.42 17.48
CA ASP A 134 -3.72 8.38 18.14
C ASP A 134 -2.60 8.21 17.10
N PHE A 135 -2.80 7.35 16.10
CA PHE A 135 -1.87 7.19 14.97
C PHE A 135 -1.80 8.46 14.12
N TYR A 136 -2.94 9.11 13.87
CA TYR A 136 -2.96 10.42 13.22
C TYR A 136 -2.13 11.46 13.98
N ARG A 137 -2.25 11.54 15.31
CA ARG A 137 -1.42 12.45 16.14
C ARG A 137 0.05 12.07 16.15
N LEU A 138 0.36 10.77 16.15
CA LEU A 138 1.72 10.27 16.05
C LEU A 138 2.42 10.86 14.82
N LEU A 139 1.80 10.74 13.65
CA LEU A 139 2.35 11.23 12.38
C LEU A 139 2.68 12.73 12.43
N LEU A 140 1.85 13.55 13.08
CA LEU A 140 2.09 14.99 13.21
C LEU A 140 3.24 15.37 14.15
N GLY A 141 3.72 14.43 14.97
CA GLY A 141 4.88 14.62 15.85
C GLY A 141 6.16 13.98 15.35
N MET A 142 6.11 13.23 14.23
CA MET A 142 7.25 12.46 13.73
C MET A 142 8.45 13.33 13.39
N ASP A 143 8.26 14.52 12.81
CA ASP A 143 9.37 15.41 12.44
C ASP A 143 10.17 15.90 13.63
N LYS A 144 9.49 16.17 14.75
CA LYS A 144 10.13 16.64 15.98
C LYS A 144 10.97 15.56 16.67
N ALA A 145 10.56 14.30 16.56
CA ALA A 145 11.24 13.17 17.18
C ALA A 145 12.34 12.58 16.30
N PHE A 146 12.07 12.48 14.99
CA PHE A 146 12.86 11.66 14.08
C PHE A 146 13.53 12.47 12.97
N GLY A 147 13.26 13.78 12.86
CA GLY A 147 13.83 14.67 11.86
C GLY A 147 12.86 15.03 10.74
N THR A 148 13.15 16.13 10.03
CA THR A 148 12.20 16.75 9.08
C THR A 148 11.87 15.89 7.87
N CYS A 149 12.65 14.84 7.56
CA CYS A 149 12.29 13.83 6.57
C CYS A 149 10.92 13.16 6.87
N TYR A 150 10.50 13.08 8.13
CA TYR A 150 9.27 12.40 8.53
C TYR A 150 8.11 13.37 8.76
N LYS A 151 8.17 14.57 8.16
CA LYS A 151 7.16 15.61 8.37
C LYS A 151 5.84 15.26 7.72
N SER A 152 4.80 15.19 8.56
CA SER A 152 3.39 15.21 8.16
C SER A 152 2.70 16.47 8.66
N PHE A 153 1.71 16.95 7.89
CA PHE A 153 0.88 18.09 8.21
C PHE A 153 -0.53 17.92 7.61
N VAL A 154 -1.45 18.80 7.99
CA VAL A 154 -2.88 18.63 7.70
C VAL A 154 -3.40 19.87 7.01
N THR A 155 -3.68 19.76 5.72
CA THR A 155 -4.27 20.82 4.89
C THR A 155 -5.75 21.03 5.20
N ALA A 156 -6.36 22.10 4.70
CA ALA A 156 -7.79 22.35 4.80
C ALA A 156 -8.62 21.22 4.17
N ASN A 157 -8.14 20.66 3.05
CA ASN A 157 -8.77 19.51 2.40
C ASN A 157 -8.69 18.26 3.27
N ASP A 158 -7.54 17.99 3.89
CA ASP A 158 -7.38 16.86 4.83
C ASP A 158 -8.35 16.98 6.02
N LYS A 159 -8.49 18.19 6.59
CA LYS A 159 -9.44 18.42 7.70
C LYS A 159 -10.88 18.11 7.29
N ARG A 160 -11.31 18.60 6.12
CA ARG A 160 -12.67 18.35 5.60
C ARG A 160 -12.90 16.86 5.37
N PHE A 161 -11.94 16.19 4.73
CA PHE A 161 -12.00 14.75 4.50
C PHE A 161 -12.10 13.97 5.81
N ASN A 162 -11.23 14.26 6.78
CA ASN A 162 -11.19 13.56 8.07
C ASN A 162 -12.50 13.75 8.85
N ALA A 163 -13.09 14.94 8.80
CA ALA A 163 -14.38 15.22 9.42
C ALA A 163 -15.53 14.40 8.80
N TRP A 164 -15.56 14.29 7.47
CA TRP A 164 -16.60 13.54 6.75
C TRP A 164 -16.49 12.02 6.89
N ARG A 165 -15.29 11.49 7.12
CA ARG A 165 -15.07 10.04 7.24
C ARG A 165 -15.33 9.47 8.64
N HIS A 166 -15.68 10.31 9.62
CA HIS A 166 -16.09 9.90 10.97
C HIS A 166 -15.18 8.84 11.63
N GLY A 167 -13.87 8.94 11.39
CA GLY A 167 -12.86 8.04 11.94
C GLY A 167 -12.73 6.68 11.27
N GLU A 168 -13.40 6.42 10.15
CA GLU A 168 -13.20 5.22 9.30
C GLU A 168 -11.94 5.36 8.43
N ARG A 169 -11.56 6.59 8.09
CA ARG A 169 -10.36 6.91 7.30
C ARG A 169 -9.86 8.30 7.64
N TYR A 170 -8.55 8.47 7.68
CA TYR A 170 -7.88 9.76 7.83
C TYR A 170 -6.93 9.99 6.68
N ARG A 171 -6.64 11.26 6.43
CA ARG A 171 -5.61 11.76 5.53
C ARG A 171 -4.71 12.75 6.24
N VAL A 172 -3.43 12.66 5.91
CA VAL A 172 -2.41 13.67 6.20
C VAL A 172 -1.58 13.89 4.95
N THR A 173 -1.07 15.10 4.76
CA THR A 173 -0.06 15.37 3.74
C THR A 173 1.32 15.14 4.35
N THR A 174 2.20 14.41 3.67
CA THR A 174 3.54 14.06 4.17
C THR A 174 4.60 14.27 3.10
N ILE A 175 5.84 14.51 3.53
CA ILE A 175 6.99 14.37 2.64
C ILE A 175 7.14 12.89 2.27
N ASN A 176 7.26 12.60 0.98
CA ASN A 176 7.39 11.24 0.45
C ASN A 176 8.67 11.00 -0.35
N GLY A 177 9.51 12.03 -0.49
CA GLY A 177 10.70 11.93 -1.33
C GLY A 177 11.47 13.23 -1.42
N VAL A 178 12.53 13.16 -2.21
CA VAL A 178 13.36 14.28 -2.62
C VAL A 178 13.58 14.14 -4.12
N ASN A 179 13.34 15.20 -4.88
CA ASN A 179 13.51 15.20 -6.33
C ASN A 179 15.00 15.29 -6.73
N GLY A 180 15.29 15.26 -8.03
CA GLY A 180 16.66 15.32 -8.56
C GLY A 180 17.42 16.62 -8.23
N GLU A 181 16.72 17.67 -7.80
CA GLU A 181 17.30 18.95 -7.37
C GLU A 181 17.55 19.01 -5.85
N GLY A 182 17.29 17.93 -5.13
CA GLY A 182 17.41 17.91 -3.66
C GLY A 182 16.24 18.56 -2.93
N LEU A 183 15.12 18.83 -3.61
CA LEU A 183 13.93 19.46 -3.02
C LEU A 183 12.90 18.41 -2.57
N PRO A 184 12.24 18.61 -1.41
CA PRO A 184 11.25 17.68 -0.89
C PRO A 184 10.01 17.58 -1.80
N THR A 185 9.52 16.37 -1.99
CA THR A 185 8.20 16.11 -2.59
C THR A 185 7.20 15.72 -1.52
N ILE A 186 5.93 16.07 -1.74
CA ILE A 186 4.84 15.72 -0.84
C ILE A 186 3.79 14.84 -1.53
N THR A 187 3.11 14.00 -0.74
CA THR A 187 1.92 13.26 -1.15
C THR A 187 0.89 13.22 -0.03
N VAL A 188 -0.30 12.72 -0.33
CA VAL A 188 -1.33 12.40 0.65
C VAL A 188 -1.11 10.97 1.14
N LEU A 189 -0.99 10.81 2.46
CA LEU A 189 -0.97 9.52 3.15
C LEU A 189 -2.39 9.18 3.59
N ASP A 190 -2.90 8.04 3.14
CA ASP A 190 -4.18 7.50 3.60
C ASP A 190 -4.00 6.55 4.79
N ILE A 191 -4.86 6.72 5.79
CA ILE A 191 -4.89 5.92 7.02
C ILE A 191 -6.27 5.30 7.11
N PHE A 192 -6.36 4.01 6.80
CA PHE A 192 -7.58 3.23 6.91
C PHE A 192 -7.77 2.74 8.35
N CYS A 193 -9.02 2.48 8.73
CA CYS A 193 -9.35 1.93 10.04
C CYS A 193 -10.14 0.63 9.88
N ASP A 194 -9.66 -0.45 10.49
CA ASP A 194 -10.24 -1.81 10.53
C ASP A 194 -10.38 -2.56 9.19
N ARG A 195 -10.56 -1.85 8.07
CA ARG A 195 -10.88 -2.40 6.75
C ARG A 195 -10.40 -1.51 5.61
N ILE A 196 -10.16 -2.14 4.46
CA ILE A 196 -9.92 -1.46 3.19
C ILE A 196 -11.26 -1.35 2.47
N GLU A 197 -11.72 -0.12 2.23
CA GLU A 197 -12.94 0.18 1.48
C GLU A 197 -12.58 0.87 0.16
N LEU A 198 -12.43 0.05 -0.89
CA LEU A 198 -12.25 0.48 -2.28
C LEU A 198 -13.42 -0.07 -3.11
N ARG A 199 -13.16 -0.69 -4.26
CA ARG A 199 -14.21 -1.30 -5.10
C ARG A 199 -14.99 -2.38 -4.35
N HIS A 200 -14.32 -3.05 -3.43
CA HIS A 200 -14.87 -3.99 -2.48
C HIS A 200 -14.36 -3.66 -1.07
N ARG A 201 -14.90 -4.36 -0.08
CA ARG A 201 -14.43 -4.30 1.30
C ARG A 201 -13.53 -5.49 1.60
N VAL A 202 -12.34 -5.24 2.14
CA VAL A 202 -11.45 -6.27 2.70
C VAL A 202 -11.25 -5.97 4.18
N ASP A 203 -11.67 -6.89 5.04
CA ASP A 203 -11.54 -6.78 6.50
C ASP A 203 -10.17 -7.30 6.94
N VAL A 204 -9.51 -6.61 7.86
CA VAL A 204 -8.17 -6.97 8.36
C VAL A 204 -8.09 -7.03 9.89
N ASN A 205 -9.24 -7.05 10.58
CA ASN A 205 -9.28 -7.01 12.04
C ASN A 205 -8.46 -8.13 12.69
N GLU A 206 -8.49 -9.35 12.12
CA GLU A 206 -7.73 -10.50 12.62
C GLU A 206 -6.20 -10.29 12.50
N GLU A 207 -5.75 -9.45 11.56
CA GLU A 207 -4.34 -9.23 11.28
C GLU A 207 -3.67 -8.32 12.32
N PHE A 208 -4.44 -7.47 13.01
CA PHE A 208 -3.89 -6.63 14.08
C PHE A 208 -3.41 -7.43 15.29
N GLU A 209 -3.88 -8.66 15.48
CA GLU A 209 -3.42 -9.55 16.55
C GLU A 209 -2.15 -10.32 16.13
N ARG A 210 -1.92 -10.46 14.81
CA ARG A 210 -0.83 -11.21 14.20
C ARG A 210 0.17 -10.32 13.47
N TYR A 211 0.17 -9.02 13.77
CA TYR A 211 0.95 -8.01 13.07
C TYR A 211 2.44 -8.35 12.95
N LYS A 212 3.05 -8.97 13.96
CA LYS A 212 4.46 -9.40 13.89
C LYS A 212 4.68 -10.56 12.92
N GLU A 213 3.78 -11.54 12.94
CA GLU A 213 3.84 -12.70 12.04
C GLU A 213 3.65 -12.26 10.58
N ASN A 214 2.86 -11.23 10.36
CA ASN A 214 2.61 -10.61 9.05
C ASN A 214 3.61 -9.49 8.70
N LEU A 215 4.77 -9.40 9.37
CA LEU A 215 5.80 -8.39 9.09
C LEU A 215 5.27 -6.95 9.09
N TYR A 216 4.34 -6.63 9.99
CA TYR A 216 3.65 -5.35 10.12
C TYR A 216 2.91 -4.93 8.84
N THR A 217 2.38 -5.91 8.12
CA THR A 217 1.49 -5.72 6.98
C THR A 217 0.14 -6.38 7.25
N ILE A 218 -0.81 -6.22 6.32
CA ILE A 218 -2.08 -6.94 6.33
C ILE A 218 -1.97 -8.44 6.00
N GLY A 219 -0.75 -8.97 5.80
CA GLY A 219 -0.51 -10.36 5.43
C GLY A 219 -0.79 -10.65 3.95
N LEU A 220 -0.35 -11.82 3.48
CA LEU A 220 -0.40 -12.19 2.05
C LEU A 220 -1.83 -12.29 1.51
N GLU A 221 -2.77 -12.92 2.22
CA GLU A 221 -4.12 -13.12 1.69
C GLU A 221 -4.89 -11.80 1.55
N PRO A 222 -5.01 -10.96 2.60
CA PRO A 222 -5.66 -9.67 2.45
C PRO A 222 -4.95 -8.77 1.44
N LEU A 223 -3.63 -8.89 1.29
CA LEU A 223 -2.87 -8.16 0.27
C LEU A 223 -3.26 -8.58 -1.16
N ILE A 224 -3.34 -9.89 -1.45
CA ILE A 224 -3.84 -10.41 -2.73
C ILE A 224 -5.28 -9.91 -2.96
N LEU A 225 -6.16 -10.04 -1.97
CA LEU A 225 -7.56 -9.59 -2.08
C LEU A 225 -7.64 -8.07 -2.34
N SER A 226 -6.80 -7.28 -1.68
CA SER A 226 -6.77 -5.82 -1.83
C SER A 226 -6.34 -5.36 -3.23
N LYS A 227 -5.57 -6.19 -3.94
CA LYS A 227 -5.10 -5.96 -5.31
C LYS A 227 -6.08 -6.49 -6.34
N ALA A 228 -6.50 -7.74 -6.17
CA ALA A 228 -7.39 -8.44 -7.08
C ALA A 228 -8.86 -7.94 -7.02
N GLN A 229 -9.20 -7.04 -6.09
CA GLN A 229 -10.50 -6.36 -6.07
C GLN A 229 -10.63 -5.22 -7.09
N PHE A 230 -9.56 -4.84 -7.79
CA PHE A 230 -9.64 -3.75 -8.78
C PHE A 230 -10.56 -4.16 -9.94
N ILE A 231 -11.63 -3.40 -10.14
CA ILE A 231 -12.60 -3.61 -11.21
C ILE A 231 -13.37 -2.34 -11.52
N PHE A 232 -13.65 -2.11 -12.79
CA PHE A 232 -14.63 -1.13 -13.26
C PHE A 232 -15.18 -1.54 -14.64
N ASP A 233 -16.16 -0.80 -15.16
CA ASP A 233 -16.64 -0.98 -16.52
C ASP A 233 -16.44 0.28 -17.38
N ALA A 234 -16.28 0.06 -18.68
CA ALA A 234 -16.15 1.11 -19.67
C ALA A 234 -17.08 0.81 -20.87
N PRO A 235 -17.48 1.83 -21.66
CA PRO A 235 -18.18 1.60 -22.92
C PRO A 235 -17.37 0.66 -23.81
N ARG A 236 -18.04 -0.29 -24.48
CA ARG A 236 -17.38 -1.27 -25.35
C ARG A 236 -16.58 -0.64 -26.49
N ALA A 237 -16.97 0.57 -26.93
CA ALA A 237 -16.22 1.34 -27.92
C ALA A 237 -14.78 1.68 -27.47
N SER A 238 -14.52 1.76 -26.15
CA SER A 238 -13.19 2.04 -25.59
C SER A 238 -12.23 0.84 -25.69
N ALA A 239 -12.69 -0.34 -26.10
CA ALA A 239 -11.83 -1.53 -26.21
C ALA A 239 -10.66 -1.31 -27.18
N GLU A 240 -10.88 -0.54 -28.26
CA GLU A 240 -9.82 -0.21 -29.22
C GLU A 240 -8.78 0.72 -28.61
N GLU A 241 -9.20 1.66 -27.74
CA GLU A 241 -8.30 2.55 -27.01
C GLU A 241 -7.40 1.75 -26.05
N PHE A 242 -7.96 0.81 -25.29
CA PHE A 242 -7.16 -0.10 -24.46
C PHE A 242 -6.11 -0.84 -25.28
N LYS A 243 -6.47 -1.31 -26.48
CA LYS A 243 -5.53 -1.99 -27.38
C LYS A 243 -4.43 -1.05 -27.89
N GLN A 244 -4.77 0.18 -28.26
CA GLN A 244 -3.81 1.19 -28.71
C GLN A 244 -2.75 1.48 -27.64
N TYR A 245 -3.15 1.50 -26.37
CA TYR A 245 -2.24 1.69 -25.24
C TYR A 245 -1.62 0.39 -24.69
N GLY A 246 -1.88 -0.77 -25.32
CA GLY A 246 -1.35 -2.06 -24.89
C GLY A 246 -1.88 -2.55 -23.53
N GLN A 247 -3.08 -2.10 -23.16
CA GLN A 247 -3.80 -2.33 -21.91
C GLN A 247 -5.03 -3.25 -22.11
N ASP A 248 -5.23 -3.81 -23.30
CA ASP A 248 -6.31 -4.76 -23.63
C ASP A 248 -6.21 -6.06 -22.81
N TYR A 249 -5.03 -6.37 -22.28
CA TYR A 249 -4.85 -7.44 -21.33
C TYR A 249 -5.66 -7.24 -20.03
N ARG A 250 -6.11 -6.02 -19.73
CA ARG A 250 -6.96 -5.74 -18.57
C ARG A 250 -8.43 -6.07 -18.79
N ILE A 251 -8.85 -6.26 -20.04
CA ILE A 251 -10.25 -6.53 -20.37
C ILE A 251 -10.62 -7.95 -19.91
N ILE A 252 -11.50 -8.05 -18.93
CA ILE A 252 -11.90 -9.34 -18.34
C ILE A 252 -12.98 -10.00 -19.21
N SER A 253 -12.80 -11.29 -19.50
CA SER A 253 -13.81 -12.11 -20.16
C SER A 253 -14.92 -12.50 -19.18
N TYR A 254 -16.08 -11.84 -19.28
CA TYR A 254 -17.26 -12.18 -18.49
C TYR A 254 -18.55 -12.02 -19.33
N PRO A 255 -19.11 -13.11 -19.89
CA PRO A 255 -20.15 -13.04 -20.93
C PRO A 255 -21.54 -12.63 -20.42
N TYR A 256 -21.70 -12.49 -19.10
CA TYR A 256 -22.98 -12.19 -18.47
C TYR A 256 -23.22 -10.70 -18.24
N TYR A 257 -22.23 -9.85 -18.50
CA TYR A 257 -22.33 -8.41 -18.30
C TYR A 257 -23.07 -7.70 -19.45
N ALA A 258 -23.40 -6.42 -19.24
CA ALA A 258 -24.03 -5.56 -20.23
C ALA A 258 -23.27 -5.58 -21.59
N LYS A 259 -24.01 -5.82 -22.69
CA LYS A 259 -23.44 -6.03 -24.03
C LYS A 259 -22.73 -4.80 -24.62
N ASP A 260 -23.10 -3.61 -24.18
CA ASP A 260 -22.51 -2.33 -24.60
C ASP A 260 -21.31 -1.92 -23.73
N ARG A 261 -20.89 -2.77 -22.78
CA ARG A 261 -19.81 -2.51 -21.83
C ARG A 261 -18.71 -3.56 -21.94
N ILE A 262 -17.53 -3.19 -21.46
CA ILE A 262 -16.43 -4.10 -21.14
C ILE A 262 -16.13 -3.98 -19.65
N ILE A 263 -15.66 -5.07 -19.04
CA ILE A 263 -15.15 -5.07 -17.67
C ILE A 263 -13.63 -4.96 -17.74
N VAL A 264 -13.07 -4.09 -16.91
CA VAL A 264 -11.63 -3.82 -16.86
C VAL A 264 -11.13 -4.16 -15.47
N GLY A 265 -10.07 -4.97 -15.43
CA GLY A 265 -9.40 -5.44 -14.22
C GLY A 265 -8.14 -4.66 -13.86
N MET A 266 -7.28 -5.33 -13.11
CA MET A 266 -6.03 -4.82 -12.52
C MET A 266 -5.16 -4.02 -13.49
N GLU A 267 -4.47 -3.01 -12.96
CA GLU A 267 -3.41 -2.26 -13.66
C GLU A 267 -2.07 -3.02 -13.63
N ASP A 268 -1.09 -2.61 -14.46
CA ASP A 268 0.26 -3.19 -14.47
C ASP A 268 0.86 -3.29 -13.06
N LYS A 269 0.70 -2.24 -12.22
CA LYS A 269 1.21 -2.24 -10.85
C LYS A 269 0.57 -3.31 -9.97
N ASP A 270 -0.72 -3.59 -10.15
CA ASP A 270 -1.45 -4.55 -9.34
C ASP A 270 -1.19 -5.98 -9.83
N VAL A 271 -1.05 -6.18 -11.15
CA VAL A 271 -0.59 -7.45 -11.74
C VAL A 271 0.82 -7.77 -11.25
N LYS A 272 1.77 -6.82 -11.33
CA LYS A 272 3.14 -7.01 -10.83
C LYS A 272 3.17 -7.39 -9.35
N ASP A 273 2.40 -6.69 -8.53
CA ASP A 273 2.32 -6.94 -7.09
C ASP A 273 1.81 -8.36 -6.80
N VAL A 274 0.75 -8.79 -7.50
CA VAL A 274 0.20 -10.16 -7.37
C VAL A 274 1.20 -11.19 -7.88
N CYS A 275 1.86 -10.95 -9.02
CA CYS A 275 2.90 -11.82 -9.53
C CYS A 275 4.07 -11.97 -8.55
N ALA A 276 4.49 -10.91 -7.87
CA ALA A 276 5.58 -10.96 -6.89
C ALA A 276 5.22 -11.88 -5.72
N ILE A 277 3.99 -11.77 -5.23
CA ILE A 277 3.48 -12.64 -4.16
C ILE A 277 3.49 -14.11 -4.61
N PHE A 278 2.94 -14.43 -5.79
CA PHE A 278 2.93 -15.81 -6.28
C PHE A 278 4.29 -16.33 -6.74
N LEU A 279 5.25 -15.45 -7.06
CA LEU A 279 6.61 -15.84 -7.42
C LEU A 279 7.40 -16.25 -6.17
N ASP A 280 7.28 -15.46 -5.10
CA ASP A 280 8.10 -15.62 -3.89
C ASP A 280 7.47 -16.57 -2.86
N HIS A 281 6.14 -16.72 -2.85
CA HIS A 281 5.41 -17.52 -1.86
C HIS A 281 4.65 -18.68 -2.49
N ASP A 282 4.74 -19.89 -1.89
CA ASP A 282 3.92 -21.04 -2.29
C ASP A 282 2.56 -21.04 -1.59
N LEU A 283 1.68 -21.96 -2.00
CA LEU A 283 0.42 -22.20 -1.30
C LEU A 283 0.65 -23.15 -0.12
N GLY A 284 0.14 -22.79 1.05
CA GLY A 284 0.24 -23.61 2.24
C GLY A 284 -0.34 -22.95 3.49
N GLU A 285 -0.03 -23.45 4.67
CA GLU A 285 -0.53 -22.92 5.96
C GLU A 285 0.59 -22.40 6.87
N GLY A 286 1.84 -22.50 6.41
CA GLY A 286 3.02 -22.05 7.12
C GLY A 286 3.21 -20.53 7.09
N PRO A 287 4.21 -20.02 7.84
CA PRO A 287 4.62 -18.63 7.76
C PRO A 287 5.05 -18.26 6.34
N GLU A 288 4.65 -17.08 5.87
CA GLU A 288 4.97 -16.59 4.52
C GLU A 288 4.54 -17.56 3.39
N GLU A 289 3.50 -18.36 3.61
CA GLU A 289 2.77 -19.11 2.58
C GLU A 289 1.37 -18.52 2.38
N ILE A 290 0.83 -18.63 1.17
CA ILE A 290 -0.51 -18.14 0.84
C ILE A 290 -1.54 -19.20 1.27
N ASN A 291 -2.39 -18.89 2.25
CA ASN A 291 -3.35 -19.85 2.79
C ASN A 291 -4.67 -19.91 1.99
N PRO A 292 -4.92 -20.98 1.20
CA PRO A 292 -6.11 -21.06 0.36
C PRO A 292 -7.40 -21.19 1.20
N LYS A 293 -7.33 -21.83 2.37
CA LYS A 293 -8.49 -21.99 3.27
C LYS A 293 -8.91 -20.67 3.89
N LYS A 294 -7.95 -19.82 4.26
CA LYS A 294 -8.21 -18.47 4.77
C LYS A 294 -8.82 -17.59 3.69
N MET A 295 -8.30 -17.64 2.46
CA MET A 295 -8.90 -16.95 1.32
C MET A 295 -10.31 -17.43 1.01
N ARG A 296 -10.54 -18.75 0.95
CA ARG A 296 -11.88 -19.33 0.73
C ARG A 296 -12.87 -18.82 1.76
N ARG A 297 -12.54 -18.92 3.05
CA ARG A 297 -13.42 -18.52 4.16
C ARG A 297 -13.81 -17.03 4.09
N THR A 298 -12.87 -16.19 3.64
CA THR A 298 -13.13 -14.76 3.43
C THR A 298 -14.08 -14.54 2.25
N LEU A 299 -13.81 -15.19 1.12
CA LEU A 299 -14.56 -15.02 -0.13
C LEU A 299 -15.97 -15.66 -0.10
N GLU A 300 -16.17 -16.72 0.69
CA GLU A 300 -17.50 -17.34 0.89
C GLU A 300 -18.53 -16.35 1.48
N ARG A 301 -18.05 -15.38 2.27
CA ARG A 301 -18.88 -14.36 2.92
C ARG A 301 -19.27 -13.22 1.97
N ASP A 302 -18.52 -13.02 0.88
CA ASP A 302 -18.77 -11.96 -0.10
C ASP A 302 -18.63 -12.50 -1.54
N LYS A 303 -19.78 -12.92 -2.09
CA LYS A 303 -19.86 -13.44 -3.47
C LYS A 303 -19.44 -12.41 -4.53
N LYS A 304 -19.56 -11.11 -4.24
CA LYS A 304 -19.20 -10.03 -5.18
C LYS A 304 -17.68 -9.89 -5.24
N LEU A 305 -17.03 -9.82 -4.08
CA LEU A 305 -15.56 -9.84 -4.00
C LEU A 305 -14.99 -11.14 -4.56
N ALA A 306 -15.59 -12.29 -4.23
CA ALA A 306 -15.18 -13.58 -4.75
C ALA A 306 -15.16 -13.61 -6.28
N LEU A 307 -16.23 -13.13 -6.93
CA LEU A 307 -16.29 -13.07 -8.38
C LEU A 307 -15.17 -12.18 -8.95
N THR A 308 -14.99 -10.97 -8.41
CA THR A 308 -13.97 -10.04 -8.88
C THR A 308 -12.57 -10.62 -8.76
N VAL A 309 -12.22 -11.19 -7.60
CA VAL A 309 -10.90 -11.80 -7.36
C VAL A 309 -10.67 -12.97 -8.30
N THR A 310 -11.65 -13.87 -8.44
CA THR A 310 -11.56 -15.02 -9.35
C THR A 310 -11.35 -14.57 -10.80
N LEU A 311 -12.09 -13.55 -11.26
CA LEU A 311 -11.95 -13.04 -12.62
C LEU A 311 -10.59 -12.39 -12.87
N ASN A 312 -10.10 -11.58 -11.93
CA ASN A 312 -8.78 -10.94 -12.05
C ASN A 312 -7.64 -11.95 -12.03
N LEU A 313 -7.67 -12.93 -11.11
CA LEU A 313 -6.66 -13.99 -11.05
C LEU A 313 -6.69 -14.88 -12.31
N ARG A 314 -7.88 -15.24 -12.80
CA ARG A 314 -8.01 -15.99 -14.05
C ARG A 314 -7.49 -15.21 -15.24
N ASN A 315 -7.74 -13.90 -15.30
CA ASN A 315 -7.25 -13.04 -16.36
C ASN A 315 -5.71 -13.00 -16.42
N ILE A 316 -5.01 -13.08 -15.27
CA ILE A 316 -3.54 -13.24 -15.26
C ILE A 316 -3.13 -14.54 -15.96
N VAL A 317 -3.80 -15.65 -15.65
CA VAL A 317 -3.48 -16.98 -16.25
C VAL A 317 -3.80 -17.01 -17.74
N GLU A 318 -4.98 -16.51 -18.14
CA GLU A 318 -5.42 -16.49 -19.55
C GLU A 318 -4.53 -15.61 -20.43
N LYS A 319 -3.85 -14.62 -19.84
CA LYS A 319 -3.00 -13.64 -20.54
C LYS A 319 -1.56 -13.68 -20.04
N ALA A 320 -1.07 -14.89 -19.78
CA ALA A 320 0.25 -15.13 -19.21
C ALA A 320 1.40 -14.61 -20.10
N ASP A 321 1.20 -14.50 -21.41
CA ASP A 321 2.15 -13.95 -22.38
C ASP A 321 2.55 -12.50 -22.05
N VAL A 322 1.62 -11.73 -21.47
CA VAL A 322 1.87 -10.35 -21.03
C VAL A 322 2.90 -10.30 -19.90
N LEU A 323 2.96 -11.35 -19.07
CA LEU A 323 3.89 -11.42 -17.95
C LEU A 323 5.34 -11.60 -18.42
N GLU A 324 5.57 -12.11 -19.64
CA GLU A 324 6.92 -12.23 -20.23
C GLU A 324 7.60 -10.86 -20.45
N ARG A 325 6.86 -9.76 -20.32
CA ARG A 325 7.41 -8.39 -20.28
C ARG A 325 8.29 -8.14 -19.05
N TRP A 326 8.07 -8.88 -17.97
CA TRP A 326 8.75 -8.69 -16.69
C TRP A 326 9.43 -9.96 -16.18
N LEU A 327 8.87 -11.13 -16.49
CA LEU A 327 9.28 -12.41 -15.92
C LEU A 327 9.87 -13.34 -16.98
N SER A 328 10.75 -14.25 -16.52
CA SER A 328 11.22 -15.35 -17.36
C SER A 328 10.08 -16.34 -17.61
N LYS A 329 10.16 -17.15 -18.68
CA LYS A 329 9.14 -18.18 -18.98
C LYS A 329 8.93 -19.17 -17.83
N SER A 330 10.00 -19.52 -17.12
CA SER A 330 9.92 -20.38 -15.93
C SER A 330 9.18 -19.71 -14.77
N ASP A 331 9.41 -18.42 -14.56
CA ASP A 331 8.74 -17.66 -13.50
C ASP A 331 7.26 -17.44 -13.84
N VAL A 332 6.95 -17.16 -15.12
CA VAL A 332 5.56 -17.11 -15.61
C VAL A 332 4.85 -18.43 -15.31
N ALA A 333 5.44 -19.57 -15.71
CA ALA A 333 4.86 -20.88 -15.46
C ALA A 333 4.63 -21.16 -13.96
N LYS A 334 5.58 -20.76 -13.11
CA LYS A 334 5.50 -20.89 -11.65
C LYS A 334 4.36 -20.05 -11.07
N VAL A 335 4.25 -18.78 -11.47
CA VAL A 335 3.17 -17.88 -11.05
C VAL A 335 1.82 -18.41 -11.50
N THR A 336 1.67 -18.80 -12.77
CA THR A 336 0.40 -19.30 -13.30
C THR A 336 -0.02 -20.61 -12.65
N ASP A 337 0.89 -21.57 -12.43
CA ASP A 337 0.57 -22.83 -11.74
C ASP A 337 0.01 -22.59 -10.33
N ARG A 338 0.66 -21.70 -9.56
CA ARG A 338 0.21 -21.36 -8.21
C ARG A 338 -1.13 -20.64 -8.21
N ILE A 339 -1.36 -19.71 -9.14
CA ILE A 339 -2.66 -19.05 -9.30
C ILE A 339 -3.74 -20.07 -9.66
N GLU A 340 -3.48 -20.99 -10.60
CA GLU A 340 -4.42 -22.04 -10.96
C GLU A 340 -4.76 -22.98 -9.80
N ARG A 341 -3.74 -23.40 -9.03
CA ARG A 341 -3.94 -24.20 -7.81
C ARG A 341 -4.81 -23.46 -6.80
N LEU A 342 -4.56 -22.16 -6.58
CA LEU A 342 -5.40 -21.36 -5.70
C LEU A 342 -6.83 -21.25 -6.23
N LEU A 343 -7.02 -20.97 -7.52
CA LEU A 343 -8.34 -20.84 -8.15
C LEU A 343 -9.21 -22.08 -7.97
N ARG A 344 -8.62 -23.29 -7.97
CA ARG A 344 -9.34 -24.55 -7.68
C ARG A 344 -9.83 -24.62 -6.24
N GLU A 345 -9.16 -23.91 -5.33
CA GLU A 345 -9.50 -23.84 -3.91
C GLU A 345 -10.45 -22.70 -3.57
N LEU A 346 -10.73 -21.76 -4.47
CA LEU A 346 -11.64 -20.63 -4.20
C LEU A 346 -13.12 -21.05 -4.37
N PRO A 347 -14.06 -20.37 -3.68
CA PRO A 347 -15.48 -20.70 -3.80
C PRO A 347 -15.98 -20.43 -5.23
N THR A 348 -16.82 -21.33 -5.74
CA THR A 348 -17.49 -21.12 -7.03
C THR A 348 -18.62 -20.11 -6.87
N VAL A 349 -18.68 -19.12 -7.76
CA VAL A 349 -19.74 -18.11 -7.77
C VAL A 349 -20.73 -18.41 -8.88
N GLU A 350 -21.87 -19.00 -8.51
CA GLU A 350 -22.95 -19.35 -9.46
C GLU A 350 -23.76 -18.15 -9.94
N LYS A 351 -23.87 -17.12 -9.09
CA LYS A 351 -24.64 -15.92 -9.41
C LYS A 351 -23.97 -15.16 -10.56
N LYS A 352 -24.80 -14.73 -11.51
CA LYS A 352 -24.39 -13.93 -12.66
C LYS A 352 -24.87 -12.50 -12.46
N TRP A 353 -24.02 -11.53 -12.77
CA TRP A 353 -24.34 -10.10 -12.68
C TRP A 353 -24.26 -9.45 -14.06
N ASP A 354 -25.30 -8.70 -14.40
CA ASP A 354 -25.43 -7.93 -15.64
C ASP A 354 -25.20 -6.42 -15.44
N LYS A 355 -24.97 -6.01 -14.19
CA LYS A 355 -24.75 -4.62 -13.72
C LYS A 355 -23.59 -4.57 -12.73
N PRO A 356 -23.00 -3.39 -12.46
CA PRO A 356 -21.90 -3.27 -11.51
C PRO A 356 -22.20 -3.97 -10.19
N TRP A 357 -21.31 -4.86 -9.76
CA TRP A 357 -21.43 -5.55 -8.47
C TRP A 357 -20.43 -5.03 -7.42
N TRP A 358 -19.62 -4.04 -7.80
CA TRP A 358 -18.65 -3.31 -6.96
C TRP A 358 -19.17 -1.90 -6.62
N ASP A 359 -18.40 -1.17 -5.81
CA ASP A 359 -18.65 0.24 -5.54
C ASP A 359 -18.21 1.14 -6.70
N THR A 360 -19.17 1.81 -7.34
CA THR A 360 -18.95 2.72 -8.47
C THR A 360 -18.61 4.14 -8.05
N ALA A 361 -18.75 4.51 -6.77
CA ALA A 361 -18.41 5.84 -6.25
C ALA A 361 -16.90 6.01 -6.03
N VAL A 362 -16.14 4.90 -6.01
CA VAL A 362 -14.67 4.95 -6.01
C VAL A 362 -14.19 5.50 -7.35
N GLU A 363 -13.21 6.41 -7.30
CA GLU A 363 -12.66 7.06 -8.48
C GLU A 363 -12.08 6.03 -9.46
N THR A 364 -12.42 6.19 -10.74
CA THR A 364 -11.91 5.33 -11.82
C THR A 364 -10.66 5.98 -12.39
N PRO A 365 -9.52 5.28 -12.45
CA PRO A 365 -8.31 5.80 -13.09
C PRO A 365 -8.60 6.22 -14.53
N GLN A 366 -8.06 7.36 -14.93
CA GLN A 366 -8.13 7.80 -16.32
C GLN A 366 -7.25 6.88 -17.18
N ILE A 367 -7.79 6.46 -18.32
CA ILE A 367 -7.06 5.67 -19.31
C ILE A 367 -6.13 6.63 -20.04
N TRP A 368 -4.82 6.37 -20.01
CA TRP A 368 -3.81 7.15 -20.73
C TRP A 368 -2.81 6.23 -21.40
#